data_AF-A0A5B7A0C8-F1
#
_entry.id   AF-A0A5B7A0C8-F1
#
_cell.length_a   1.000
_cell.length_b   1.000
_cell.length_c   1.000
_cell.angle_alpha   90.00
_cell.angle_beta   90.00
_cell.angle_gamma   90.00
#
_symmetry.space_group_name_H-M   'P 1'
#
loop_
_entity.id
_entity.type
_entity.pdbx_description
1 polymer ?
#
loop_
_entity_poly.entity_id
_entity_poly.type
_entity_poly.pdbx_seq_one_letter_code
_entity_poly.pdbx_strand_id
1 'polypeptide(L)'
;FESHKYFGLEADQVTFFQQGIIPCVSKDGRFIMETPYSRVAKAPDGNGGVYSALKSSRLLEDMAMRGVRYLDCYGVDNALVRVADPTFLGYFMDKGAPAATKVVRKAYPQENVGVFVRRGKGGPLSVVEYSELDPSLASAINQETGRLRFCWSNV
;
A
#
# COMPACT_ATOMS: atom_id res chain seq x y z
N PHE A 1 20.86 2.76 8.81
CA PHE A 1 21.01 4.12 8.24
C PHE A 1 22.19 4.86 8.84
N GLU A 2 22.28 4.98 10.17
CA GLU A 2 23.40 5.66 10.86
C GLU A 2 24.79 5.13 10.47
N SER A 3 25.00 3.80 10.51
CA SER A 3 26.28 3.17 10.14
C SER A 3 26.72 3.41 8.70
N HIS A 4 25.77 3.79 7.83
CA HIS A 4 26.00 4.09 6.41
C HIS A 4 25.86 5.60 6.12
N LYS A 5 25.90 6.45 7.16
CA LYS A 5 25.81 7.91 7.04
C LYS A 5 24.63 8.38 6.18
N TYR A 6 23.46 7.76 6.41
CA TYR A 6 22.19 8.06 5.72
C TYR A 6 22.27 8.03 4.18
N PHE A 7 23.25 7.32 3.62
CA PHE A 7 23.44 7.19 2.17
C PHE A 7 23.57 8.53 1.44
N GLY A 8 24.09 9.57 2.12
CA GLY A 8 24.30 10.91 1.56
C GLY A 8 23.14 11.88 1.75
N LEU A 9 22.06 11.48 2.43
CA LEU A 9 21.02 12.40 2.89
C LEU A 9 21.39 13.02 4.25
N GLU A 10 20.79 14.17 4.54
CA GLU A 10 20.87 14.75 5.88
C GLU A 10 19.98 13.98 6.87
N ALA A 11 20.42 13.88 8.12
CA ALA A 11 19.71 13.09 9.13
C ALA A 11 18.30 13.64 9.41
N ASP A 12 18.08 14.95 9.26
CA ASP A 12 16.79 15.63 9.46
C ASP A 12 15.81 15.50 8.28
N GLN A 13 16.26 14.91 7.17
CA GLN A 13 15.44 14.54 6.01
C GLN A 13 14.88 13.11 6.13
N VAL A 14 15.36 12.32 7.09
CA VAL A 14 14.96 10.91 7.27
C VAL A 14 14.32 10.71 8.62
N THR A 15 13.00 10.53 8.63
CA THR A 15 12.24 10.27 9.85
C THR A 15 11.82 8.81 9.93
N PHE A 16 12.26 8.11 10.98
CA PHE A 16 11.79 6.76 11.30
C PHE A 16 10.59 6.85 12.24
N PHE A 17 9.58 6.03 11.97
CA PHE A 17 8.43 5.83 12.84
C PHE A 17 8.00 4.37 12.80
N GLN A 18 7.27 3.94 13.82
CA GLN A 18 6.83 2.56 13.96
C GLN A 18 5.31 2.46 13.84
N GLN A 19 4.85 1.50 13.06
CA GLN A 19 3.43 1.16 12.97
C GLN A 19 2.92 0.40 14.20
N GLY A 20 1.59 0.27 14.28
CA GLY A 20 0.96 -0.51 15.33
C GLY A 20 1.25 -2.00 15.22
N ILE A 21 0.98 -2.70 16.32
CA ILE A 21 0.94 -4.15 16.36
C ILE A 21 -0.38 -4.58 16.99
N ILE A 22 -0.97 -5.64 16.46
CA ILE A 22 -2.24 -6.20 16.95
C ILE A 22 -2.03 -7.62 17.50
N PRO A 23 -2.81 -8.03 18.52
CA PRO A 23 -2.79 -9.39 19.02
C PRO A 23 -3.21 -10.41 17.95
N CYS A 24 -2.50 -11.53 17.87
CA CYS A 24 -2.93 -12.67 17.09
C CYS A 24 -4.09 -13.37 17.80
N VAL A 25 -5.15 -13.69 17.05
CA VAL A 25 -6.34 -14.37 17.56
C VAL A 25 -6.52 -15.74 16.92
N SER A 26 -6.94 -16.72 17.72
CA SER A 26 -7.33 -18.03 17.23
C SER A 26 -8.72 -17.97 16.58
N LYS A 27 -9.10 -19.04 15.85
CA LYS A 27 -10.38 -19.11 15.14
C LYS A 27 -11.61 -18.96 16.05
N ASP A 28 -11.47 -19.27 17.33
CA ASP A 28 -12.50 -19.14 18.36
C ASP A 28 -12.39 -17.84 19.17
N GLY A 29 -11.60 -16.87 18.70
CA GLY A 29 -11.55 -15.51 19.25
C GLY A 29 -10.67 -15.33 20.49
N ARG A 30 -9.88 -16.34 20.89
CA ARG A 30 -8.94 -16.23 22.01
C ARG A 30 -7.61 -15.64 21.55
N PHE A 31 -6.94 -14.90 22.44
CA PHE A 31 -5.58 -14.44 22.16
C PHE A 31 -4.61 -15.62 22.11
N ILE A 32 -3.76 -15.63 21.10
CA ILE A 32 -2.66 -16.59 20.98
C ILE A 32 -1.52 -16.11 21.87
N MET A 33 -1.00 -17.01 22.69
CA MET A 33 0.13 -16.74 23.57
C MET A 33 1.44 -17.08 22.86
N GLU A 34 2.39 -16.15 22.80
CA GLU A 34 3.76 -16.38 22.31
C GLU A 34 4.55 -17.22 23.31
N THR A 35 4.30 -17.00 24.60
CA THR A 35 4.87 -17.77 25.69
C THR A 35 3.76 -18.24 26.63
N PRO A 36 3.88 -19.40 27.30
CA PRO A 36 2.79 -20.01 28.05
C PRO A 36 2.06 -19.10 29.06
N TYR A 37 2.73 -18.10 29.65
CA TYR A 37 2.17 -17.34 30.78
C TYR A 37 2.43 -15.82 30.80
N SER A 38 3.24 -15.25 29.90
CA SER A 38 3.69 -13.85 30.06
C SER A 38 3.56 -12.96 28.83
N ARG A 39 3.38 -13.54 27.63
CA ARG A 39 3.39 -12.74 26.39
C ARG A 39 2.36 -13.22 25.37
N VAL A 40 1.53 -12.29 24.93
CA VAL A 40 0.60 -12.45 23.82
C VAL A 40 1.37 -12.32 22.50
N ALA A 41 1.13 -13.23 21.56
CA ALA A 41 1.65 -13.15 20.21
C ALA A 41 1.03 -11.95 19.48
N LYS A 42 1.88 -11.17 18.80
CA LYS A 42 1.45 -9.97 18.07
C LYS A 42 2.03 -9.98 16.66
N ALA A 43 1.34 -9.32 15.75
CA ALA A 43 1.80 -9.08 14.39
C ALA A 43 1.62 -7.59 14.03
N PRO A 44 2.37 -7.05 13.05
CA PRO A 44 2.09 -5.75 12.49
C PRO A 44 0.64 -5.64 12.01
N ASP A 45 0.04 -4.46 12.16
CA ASP A 45 -1.37 -4.17 11.83
C ASP A 45 -1.66 -4.00 10.32
N GLY A 46 -0.79 -4.52 9.46
CA GLY A 46 -0.85 -4.39 8.01
C GLY A 46 -0.33 -3.04 7.50
N ASN A 47 -0.21 -2.89 6.18
CA ASN A 47 0.28 -1.65 5.57
C ASN A 47 -0.68 -0.45 5.79
N GLY A 48 -1.97 -0.70 5.92
CA GLY A 48 -2.98 0.29 6.30
C GLY A 48 -2.74 0.93 7.68
N GLY A 49 -1.93 0.31 8.54
CA GLY A 49 -1.50 0.89 9.82
C GLY A 49 -0.72 2.19 9.68
N VAL A 50 -0.18 2.49 8.49
CA VAL A 50 0.55 3.74 8.21
C VAL A 50 -0.24 4.99 8.58
N TYR A 51 -1.55 5.03 8.33
CA TYR A 51 -2.37 6.21 8.63
C TYR A 51 -2.46 6.48 10.13
N SER A 52 -2.70 5.42 10.92
CA SER A 52 -2.74 5.51 12.38
C SER A 52 -1.38 5.88 12.95
N ALA A 53 -0.31 5.29 12.40
CA ALA A 53 1.07 5.53 12.82
C ALA A 53 1.52 6.97 12.57
N LEU A 54 1.24 7.52 11.37
CA LEU A 54 1.56 8.91 11.03
C LEU A 54 0.82 9.90 11.93
N LYS A 55 -0.45 9.61 12.25
CA LYS A 55 -1.25 10.45 13.15
C LYS A 55 -0.74 10.40 14.59
N SER A 56 -0.50 9.20 15.14
CA SER A 56 -0.08 9.06 16.54
C SER A 56 1.34 9.57 16.81
N SER A 57 2.22 9.51 15.80
CA SER A 57 3.57 10.06 15.82
C SER A 57 3.65 11.56 15.51
N ARG A 58 2.51 12.22 15.26
CA ARG A 58 2.40 13.64 14.89
C ARG A 58 3.17 14.01 13.61
N LEU A 59 3.39 13.05 12.72
CA LEU A 59 4.11 13.26 11.47
C LEU A 59 3.27 13.94 10.41
N LEU A 60 1.95 13.83 10.48
CA LEU A 60 1.06 14.61 9.62
C LEU A 60 1.22 16.11 9.88
N GLU A 61 1.35 16.51 11.15
CA GLU A 61 1.61 17.88 11.56
C GLU A 61 3.02 18.35 11.17
N ASP A 62 4.05 17.51 11.36
CA ASP A 62 5.42 17.81 10.91
C ASP A 62 5.48 18.05 9.39
N MET A 63 4.88 17.16 8.61
CA MET A 63 4.77 17.30 7.15
C MET A 63 4.06 18.61 6.77
N ALA A 64 2.96 18.94 7.44
CA ALA A 64 2.23 20.19 7.20
C ALA A 64 3.08 21.43 7.52
N MET A 65 3.81 21.43 8.65
CA MET A 65 4.72 22.52 9.03
C MET A 65 5.87 22.70 8.02
N ARG A 66 6.35 21.60 7.45
CA ARG A 66 7.39 21.59 6.40
C ARG A 66 6.85 21.95 5.01
N GLY A 67 5.54 22.16 4.85
CA GLY A 67 4.92 22.49 3.58
C GLY A 67 4.82 21.31 2.60
N VAL A 68 4.86 20.07 3.09
CA VAL A 68 4.65 18.87 2.27
C VAL A 68 3.20 18.82 1.83
N ARG A 69 2.97 18.79 0.51
CA ARG A 69 1.61 18.75 -0.08
C ARG A 69 1.20 17.39 -0.64
N TYR A 70 2.18 16.55 -0.95
CA TYR A 70 1.98 15.26 -1.61
C TYR A 70 2.89 14.21 -0.99
N LEU A 71 2.39 12.99 -0.87
CA LEU A 71 3.13 11.84 -0.34
C LEU A 71 3.21 10.77 -1.43
N ASP A 72 4.43 10.28 -1.69
CA ASP A 72 4.68 9.13 -2.56
C ASP A 72 4.92 7.91 -1.66
N CYS A 73 3.98 6.96 -1.69
CA CYS A 73 4.02 5.75 -0.88
C CYS A 73 4.31 4.55 -1.76
N TYR A 74 5.27 3.69 -1.36
CA TYR A 74 5.68 2.53 -2.15
C TYR A 74 6.13 1.36 -1.27
N GLY A 75 6.11 0.14 -1.83
CA GLY A 75 6.63 -1.07 -1.21
C GLY A 75 8.16 -1.16 -1.29
N VAL A 76 8.82 -1.44 -0.17
CA VAL A 76 10.29 -1.49 -0.06
C VAL A 76 10.94 -2.59 -0.91
N ASP A 77 10.18 -3.63 -1.27
CA ASP A 77 10.62 -4.78 -2.05
C ASP A 77 10.71 -4.52 -3.56
N ASN A 78 10.13 -3.41 -4.05
CA ASN A 78 10.19 -3.05 -5.45
C ASN A 78 11.56 -2.45 -5.83
N ALA A 79 12.49 -3.28 -6.29
CA ALA A 79 13.82 -2.86 -6.72
C ALA A 79 13.83 -1.89 -7.93
N LEU A 80 12.73 -1.82 -8.70
CA LEU A 80 12.57 -0.92 -9.85
C LEU A 80 11.77 0.34 -9.50
N VAL A 81 11.49 0.57 -8.22
CA VAL A 81 10.70 1.72 -7.79
C VAL A 81 11.36 3.02 -8.23
N ARG A 82 10.55 3.88 -8.85
CA ARG A 82 10.93 5.25 -9.17
C ARG A 82 10.45 6.15 -8.02
N VAL A 83 11.28 6.25 -6.97
CA VAL A 83 11.01 7.08 -5.79
C VAL A 83 10.83 8.54 -6.22
N ALA A 84 9.74 9.16 -5.81
CA ALA A 84 9.39 10.54 -6.14
C ALA A 84 9.38 10.81 -7.67
N ASP A 85 8.87 9.87 -8.47
CA ASP A 85 8.79 9.98 -9.93
C ASP A 85 8.09 11.28 -10.38
N PRO A 86 8.82 12.25 -10.95
CA PRO A 86 8.27 13.57 -11.27
C PRO A 86 7.20 13.51 -12.36
N THR A 87 7.25 12.52 -13.25
CA THR A 87 6.22 12.35 -14.28
C THR A 87 4.88 11.97 -13.66
N PHE A 88 4.91 11.03 -12.71
CA PHE A 88 3.71 10.61 -11.99
C PHE A 88 3.18 11.72 -11.07
N LEU A 89 4.06 12.35 -10.30
CA LEU A 89 3.68 13.45 -9.42
C LEU A 89 3.10 14.64 -10.20
N GLY A 90 3.72 14.99 -11.34
CA GLY A 90 3.21 16.05 -12.22
C GLY A 90 1.83 15.73 -12.79
N TYR A 91 1.60 14.49 -13.23
CA TYR A 91 0.28 14.03 -13.66
C TYR A 91 -0.74 14.09 -12.53
N PHE A 92 -0.37 13.64 -11.33
CA PHE A 92 -1.24 13.68 -10.16
C PHE A 92 -1.66 15.12 -9.80
N MET A 93 -0.70 16.04 -9.82
CA MET A 93 -0.94 17.47 -9.57
C MET A 93 -1.84 18.09 -10.65
N ASP A 94 -1.59 17.82 -11.93
CA ASP A 94 -2.42 18.30 -13.05
C ASP A 94 -3.89 17.86 -12.93
N LYS A 95 -4.11 16.61 -12.51
CA LYS A 95 -5.47 16.08 -12.34
C LYS A 95 -6.22 16.62 -11.13
N GLY A 96 -5.54 17.23 -10.17
CA GLY A 96 -6.16 17.72 -8.94
C GLY A 96 -6.92 16.63 -8.16
N ALA A 97 -6.51 15.37 -8.34
CA ALA A 97 -7.15 14.24 -7.66
C ALA A 97 -6.73 14.20 -6.18
N PRO A 98 -7.56 13.65 -5.28
CA PRO A 98 -7.19 13.49 -3.87
C PRO A 98 -6.19 12.35 -3.64
N ALA A 99 -6.16 11.37 -4.55
CA ALA A 99 -5.22 10.25 -4.53
C ALA A 99 -5.00 9.74 -5.95
N ALA A 100 -3.82 9.19 -6.20
CA ALA A 100 -3.47 8.49 -7.44
C ALA A 100 -2.68 7.23 -7.09
N THR A 101 -2.70 6.27 -8.00
CA THR A 101 -1.95 5.00 -7.87
C THR A 101 -1.25 4.68 -9.17
N LYS A 102 -0.06 4.08 -9.08
CA LYS A 102 0.64 3.50 -10.22
C LYS A 102 0.11 2.08 -10.41
N VAL A 103 -0.08 1.69 -11.65
CA VAL A 103 -0.49 0.33 -12.00
C VAL A 103 0.40 -0.21 -13.09
N VAL A 104 0.59 -1.51 -13.08
CA VAL A 104 1.12 -2.24 -14.25
C VAL A 104 0.04 -3.13 -14.80
N ARG A 105 0.21 -3.54 -16.06
CA ARG A 105 -0.70 -4.48 -16.68
C ARG A 105 -0.47 -5.87 -16.09
N LYS A 106 -1.54 -6.50 -15.60
CA LYS A 106 -1.55 -7.90 -15.19
C LYS A 106 -1.04 -8.80 -16.32
N ALA A 107 -0.03 -9.60 -16.05
CA ALA A 107 0.67 -10.38 -17.06
C ALA A 107 -0.14 -11.61 -17.52
N TYR A 108 -0.80 -12.28 -16.58
CA TYR A 108 -1.63 -13.47 -16.81
C TYR A 108 -2.71 -13.61 -15.72
N PRO A 109 -3.81 -14.36 -15.94
CA PRO A 109 -4.95 -14.41 -15.01
C PRO A 109 -4.59 -14.82 -13.58
N GLN A 110 -3.64 -15.75 -13.41
CA GLN A 110 -3.24 -16.34 -12.13
C GLN A 110 -2.13 -15.57 -11.41
N GLU A 111 -1.72 -14.39 -11.90
CA GLU A 111 -0.76 -13.55 -11.21
C GLU A 111 -1.32 -13.14 -9.84
N ASN A 112 -0.56 -13.40 -8.77
CA ASN A 112 -0.93 -13.17 -7.37
C ASN A 112 -0.79 -11.68 -7.00
N VAL A 113 -1.60 -10.85 -7.64
CA VAL A 113 -1.61 -9.41 -7.44
C VAL A 113 -3.05 -8.90 -7.33
N GLY A 114 -3.26 -7.96 -6.41
CA GLY A 114 -4.53 -7.26 -6.31
C GLY A 114 -4.81 -6.46 -7.59
N VAL A 115 -6.08 -6.36 -7.97
CA VAL A 115 -6.51 -5.61 -9.16
C VAL A 115 -7.43 -4.46 -8.77
N PHE A 116 -7.23 -3.30 -9.41
CA PHE A 116 -8.14 -2.17 -9.25
C PHE A 116 -9.46 -2.45 -9.98
N VAL A 117 -10.56 -2.28 -9.24
CA VAL A 117 -11.92 -2.43 -9.74
C VAL A 117 -12.77 -1.24 -9.31
N ARG A 118 -13.82 -0.95 -10.08
CA ARG A 118 -14.87 -0.03 -9.67
C ARG A 118 -16.08 -0.83 -9.20
N ARG A 119 -16.51 -0.63 -7.95
CA ARG A 119 -17.67 -1.33 -7.37
C ARG A 119 -18.95 -0.70 -7.90
N GLY A 120 -19.58 -1.34 -8.89
CA GLY A 120 -20.81 -0.83 -9.53
C GLY A 120 -20.58 0.38 -10.44
N LYS A 121 -21.65 0.88 -11.06
CA LYS A 121 -21.58 2.04 -11.96
C LYS A 121 -21.49 3.32 -11.12
N GLY A 122 -20.35 4.03 -11.23
CA GLY A 122 -20.10 5.27 -10.49
C GLY A 122 -19.74 5.08 -9.01
N GLY A 123 -19.58 3.84 -8.54
CA GLY A 123 -19.13 3.58 -7.17
C GLY A 123 -17.62 3.72 -6.98
N PRO A 124 -17.12 3.44 -5.77
CA PRO A 124 -15.73 3.68 -5.42
C PRO A 124 -14.76 2.79 -6.19
N LEU A 125 -13.55 3.29 -6.37
CA LEU A 125 -12.41 2.49 -6.79
C LEU A 125 -11.90 1.71 -5.56
N SER A 126 -11.67 0.41 -5.73
CA SER A 126 -11.15 -0.46 -4.69
C SER A 126 -10.16 -1.45 -5.29
N VAL A 127 -9.27 -2.00 -4.47
CA VAL A 127 -8.48 -3.18 -4.84
C VAL A 127 -9.26 -4.42 -4.43
N VAL A 128 -9.29 -5.43 -5.30
CA VAL A 128 -9.69 -6.80 -4.94
C VAL A 128 -8.42 -7.62 -4.91
N GLU A 129 -8.11 -8.20 -3.76
CA GLU A 129 -6.93 -9.06 -3.61
C GLU A 129 -7.08 -10.34 -4.44
N TYR A 130 -5.96 -10.89 -4.89
CA TYR A 130 -5.97 -12.09 -5.72
C TYR A 130 -6.63 -13.28 -5.03
N SER A 131 -6.57 -13.35 -3.69
CA SER A 131 -7.22 -14.38 -2.88
C SER A 131 -8.75 -14.23 -2.79
N GLU A 132 -9.28 -13.07 -3.17
CA GLU A 132 -10.70 -12.72 -3.11
C GLU A 132 -11.34 -12.60 -4.51
N LEU A 133 -10.53 -12.65 -5.57
CA LEU A 133 -10.99 -12.53 -6.94
C LEU A 133 -11.46 -13.89 -7.46
N ASP A 134 -12.72 -13.96 -7.87
CA ASP A 134 -13.28 -15.17 -8.49
C ASP A 134 -12.45 -15.60 -9.72
N PRO A 135 -12.06 -16.88 -9.86
CA PRO A 135 -11.24 -17.36 -10.97
C PRO A 135 -11.82 -17.07 -12.37
N SER A 136 -13.15 -17.07 -12.51
CA SER A 136 -13.82 -16.73 -13.77
C SER A 136 -13.66 -15.24 -14.11
N LEU A 137 -13.68 -14.36 -13.10
CA LEU A 137 -13.41 -12.93 -13.27
C LEU A 137 -11.93 -12.69 -13.55
N ALA A 138 -11.03 -13.39 -12.85
CA ALA A 138 -9.59 -13.30 -13.08
C ALA A 138 -9.20 -13.63 -14.53
N SER A 139 -9.93 -14.57 -15.16
CA SER A 139 -9.73 -15.01 -16.54
C SER A 139 -10.62 -14.28 -17.55
N ALA A 140 -11.48 -13.36 -17.12
CA ALA A 140 -12.42 -12.68 -17.99
C ALA A 140 -11.68 -11.82 -19.02
N ILE A 141 -12.09 -11.92 -20.29
CA ILE A 141 -11.52 -11.16 -21.40
C ILE A 141 -12.48 -10.03 -21.79
N ASN A 142 -11.91 -8.85 -22.02
CA ASN A 142 -12.62 -7.77 -22.69
C ASN A 142 -12.65 -8.08 -24.20
N GLN A 143 -13.84 -8.26 -24.76
CA GLN A 143 -14.00 -8.71 -26.15
C GLN A 143 -13.55 -7.70 -27.20
N GLU A 144 -13.54 -6.40 -26.88
CA GLU A 144 -13.09 -5.35 -27.81
C GLU A 144 -11.57 -5.29 -27.90
N THR A 145 -10.89 -5.47 -26.76
CA THR A 145 -9.43 -5.30 -26.66
C THR A 145 -8.66 -6.61 -26.72
N GLY A 146 -9.33 -7.75 -26.53
CA GLY A 146 -8.71 -9.08 -26.40
C GLY A 146 -7.84 -9.26 -25.14
N ARG A 147 -7.89 -8.30 -24.20
CA ARG A 147 -7.08 -8.29 -22.97
C ARG A 147 -7.89 -8.76 -21.77
N LEU A 148 -7.20 -9.08 -20.67
CA LEU A 148 -7.85 -9.31 -19.39
C LEU A 148 -8.71 -8.10 -19.01
N ARG A 149 -9.97 -8.37 -18.66
CA ARG A 149 -10.95 -7.37 -18.25
C ARG A 149 -10.50 -6.65 -16.98
N PHE A 150 -9.89 -7.37 -16.05
CA PHE A 150 -9.30 -6.85 -14.83
C PHE A 150 -7.78 -6.96 -14.92
N CYS A 151 -7.15 -5.92 -15.49
CA CYS A 151 -5.73 -5.93 -15.82
C CYS A 151 -4.90 -4.84 -15.15
N TRP A 152 -5.47 -4.08 -14.21
CA TRP A 152 -4.78 -2.96 -13.56
C TRP A 152 -4.27 -3.43 -12.21
N SER A 153 -3.04 -3.93 -12.19
CA SER A 153 -2.42 -4.53 -11.01
C SER A 153 -1.96 -3.46 -10.03
N ASN A 154 -2.18 -3.69 -8.74
CA ASN A 154 -1.63 -2.93 -7.63
C ASN A 154 -0.14 -3.28 -7.46
N VAL A 155 0.74 -2.28 -7.48
CA VAL A 155 2.21 -2.45 -7.45
C VAL A 155 2.88 -1.61 -6.38
#